data_AF-A0AA38M6Y3-F1
#
_entry.id   AF-A0AA38M6Y3-F1
#
_cell.length_a   1.000
_cell.length_b   1.000
_cell.length_c   1.000
_cell.angle_alpha   90.00
_cell.angle_beta   90.00
_cell.angle_gamma   90.00
#
_symmetry.space_group_name_H-M   'P 1'
#
loop_
_entity.id
_entity.type
_entity.pdbx_description
1 polymer ?
#
loop_
_entity_poly.entity_id
_entity_poly.type
_entity_poly.pdbx_seq_one_letter_code
_entity_poly.pdbx_strand_id
1 'polypeptide(L)'
;MFWIHGGVFILQHGGEELHSPDFLITEDVVVVTHNYRLGLLGFISFDDPSLDIPGNAGFKDQVMALKWVQENIDKFGGDPNDVTIFGQSAGAVSVHLIVLSPLAKGLFHKAIAQSGSAINPWVQARKGVKRVAEVMGLEGADDKTVFDTLTKKSKEEILGLQEIMDDNLEPYRPRYIGLVIETNSKEPFMTEEPINIMKSGNFSQLLGVKLPGVCHCDDVFYLFKNFGTPKIVPGSVEDIGVTRFVGLWTNFAKFGNPTPDKNDDLLKVVWKPITDRNMDCLEIGKELQDRSNPVTENLLLWKHVFAKRMSLQHIHD
;
A
#
# COMPACT_ATOMS: atom_id res chain seq x y z
N MET A 1 -4.26 -10.80 13.78
CA MET A 1 -3.89 -10.16 12.49
C MET A 1 -3.81 -8.66 12.68
N PHE A 2 -2.68 -8.03 12.33
CA PHE A 2 -2.38 -6.62 12.56
C PHE A 2 -2.30 -5.87 11.23
N TRP A 3 -3.29 -5.02 10.97
CA TRP A 3 -3.44 -4.27 9.72
C TRP A 3 -2.69 -2.94 9.75
N ILE A 4 -1.92 -2.69 8.69
CA ILE A 4 -1.26 -1.40 8.44
C ILE A 4 -1.89 -0.78 7.20
N HIS A 5 -2.60 0.33 7.39
CA HIS A 5 -3.27 1.02 6.28
C HIS A 5 -2.28 1.66 5.30
N GLY A 6 -2.73 1.80 4.05
CA GLY A 6 -2.00 2.46 2.98
C GLY A 6 -2.08 3.99 3.04
N GLY A 7 -2.06 4.61 1.86
CA GLY A 7 -2.20 6.07 1.74
C GLY A 7 -0.91 6.84 1.54
N VAL A 8 0.11 6.23 0.91
CA VAL A 8 1.37 6.89 0.51
C VAL A 8 2.04 7.65 1.67
N PHE A 9 1.83 7.19 2.90
CA PHE A 9 2.30 7.82 4.14
C PHE A 9 1.76 9.23 4.44
N ILE A 10 0.79 9.74 3.67
CA ILE A 10 0.24 11.10 3.82
C ILE A 10 -1.28 11.14 4.09
N LEU A 11 -1.99 10.05 3.81
CA LEU A 11 -3.46 9.97 3.94
C LEU A 11 -3.93 8.59 4.47
N GLN A 12 -5.25 8.40 4.56
CA GLN A 12 -5.96 7.25 5.17
C GLN A 12 -5.84 7.16 6.71
N HIS A 13 -6.60 6.23 7.29
CA HIS A 13 -6.63 5.93 8.72
C HIS A 13 -7.09 4.48 8.94
N GLY A 14 -6.78 3.90 10.10
CA GLY A 14 -7.19 2.54 10.50
C GLY A 14 -8.61 2.44 11.08
N GLY A 15 -9.47 3.43 10.83
CA GLY A 15 -10.83 3.47 11.38
C GLY A 15 -11.81 2.59 10.61
N GLU A 16 -12.90 2.20 11.28
CA GLU A 16 -13.93 1.29 10.77
C GLU A 16 -14.59 1.76 9.47
N GLU A 17 -14.70 3.07 9.24
CA GLU A 17 -15.26 3.64 8.01
C GLU A 17 -14.58 3.11 6.73
N LEU A 18 -13.27 2.85 6.80
CA LEU A 18 -12.46 2.31 5.71
C LEU A 18 -12.08 0.84 5.92
N HIS A 19 -11.99 0.41 7.18
CA HIS A 19 -11.41 -0.88 7.56
C HIS A 19 -12.31 -1.64 8.55
N SER A 20 -13.62 -1.69 8.29
CA SER A 20 -14.53 -2.49 9.12
C SER A 20 -14.18 -3.97 9.00
N PRO A 21 -13.91 -4.65 10.12
CA PRO A 21 -13.41 -6.02 10.11
C PRO A 21 -14.53 -7.05 9.93
N ASP A 22 -15.76 -6.64 9.61
CA ASP A 22 -16.97 -7.47 9.47
C ASP A 22 -16.72 -8.78 8.71
N PHE A 23 -15.91 -8.76 7.64
CA PHE A 23 -15.60 -9.96 6.86
C PHE A 23 -14.55 -10.84 7.53
N LEU A 24 -13.51 -10.25 8.11
CA LEU A 24 -12.42 -10.99 8.75
C LEU A 24 -12.86 -11.69 10.04
N ILE A 25 -13.75 -11.07 10.82
CA ILE A 25 -14.22 -11.65 12.10
C ILE A 25 -15.26 -12.76 11.92
N THR A 26 -15.61 -13.11 10.67
CA THR A 26 -16.33 -14.35 10.38
C THR A 26 -15.43 -15.58 10.60
N GLU A 27 -14.12 -15.37 10.60
CA GLU A 27 -13.10 -16.34 10.95
C GLU A 27 -12.64 -16.16 12.40
N ASP A 28 -12.17 -17.26 13.01
CA ASP A 28 -11.62 -17.25 14.37
C ASP A 28 -10.24 -16.57 14.43
N VAL A 29 -10.23 -15.23 14.36
CA VAL A 29 -9.05 -14.37 14.42
C VAL A 29 -9.35 -13.08 15.20
N VAL A 30 -8.34 -12.54 15.89
CA VAL A 30 -8.38 -11.16 16.40
C VAL A 30 -7.81 -10.22 15.35
N VAL A 31 -8.56 -9.17 14.98
CA VAL A 31 -8.11 -8.14 14.03
C VAL A 31 -7.76 -6.86 14.79
N VAL A 32 -6.56 -6.35 14.57
CA VAL A 32 -6.08 -5.08 15.12
C VAL A 32 -5.85 -4.11 13.97
N THR A 33 -6.58 -2.99 13.97
CA THR A 33 -6.31 -1.82 13.12
C THR A 33 -5.78 -0.69 14.00
N HIS A 34 -4.92 0.16 13.44
CA HIS A 34 -4.33 1.26 14.20
C HIS A 34 -4.02 2.46 13.29
N ASN A 35 -3.66 3.58 13.90
CA ASN A 35 -3.15 4.76 13.19
C ASN A 35 -1.66 4.94 13.44
N TYR A 36 -1.00 5.63 12.53
CA TYR A 36 0.38 6.12 12.68
C TYR A 36 0.45 7.56 12.14
N ARG A 37 1.46 8.34 12.58
CA ARG A 37 1.62 9.71 12.07
C ARG A 37 1.92 9.72 10.57
N LEU A 38 1.33 10.69 9.88
CA LEU A 38 1.40 10.85 8.43
C LEU A 38 2.17 12.12 8.06
N GLY A 39 2.66 12.18 6.83
CA GLY A 39 3.21 13.39 6.23
C GLY A 39 4.39 13.97 6.97
N LEU A 40 4.51 15.31 6.97
CA LEU A 40 5.56 16.03 7.70
C LEU A 40 5.59 15.65 9.19
N LEU A 41 4.43 15.42 9.81
CA LEU A 41 4.35 15.06 11.23
C LEU A 41 4.90 13.65 11.52
N GLY A 42 4.85 12.75 10.55
CA GLY A 42 5.33 11.37 10.68
C GLY A 42 6.76 11.16 10.18
N PHE A 43 7.21 11.93 9.20
CA PHE A 43 8.38 11.54 8.41
C PHE A 43 9.42 12.64 8.19
N ILE A 44 9.22 13.86 8.71
CA ILE A 44 10.27 14.88 8.67
C ILE A 44 11.52 14.42 9.41
N SER A 45 12.69 14.71 8.84
CA SER A 45 13.99 14.42 9.42
C SER A 45 14.87 15.66 9.33
N PHE A 46 15.60 15.92 10.41
CA PHE A 46 16.64 16.93 10.49
C PHE A 46 18.00 16.23 10.59
N ASP A 47 19.04 16.84 9.99
CA ASP A 47 20.42 16.36 10.05
C ASP A 47 21.08 16.78 11.39
N ASP A 48 20.61 17.88 12.03
CA ASP A 48 21.08 18.32 13.35
C ASP A 48 20.66 17.33 14.47
N PRO A 49 21.62 16.59 15.07
CA PRO A 49 21.32 15.59 16.08
C PRO A 49 20.80 16.19 17.39
N SER A 50 21.03 17.48 17.66
CA SER A 50 20.55 18.13 18.89
C SER A 50 19.03 18.30 18.94
N LEU A 51 18.36 18.22 17.78
CA LEU A 51 16.90 18.29 17.69
C LEU A 51 16.20 16.97 18.04
N ASP A 52 16.91 15.84 17.99
CA ASP A 52 16.36 14.48 18.19
C ASP A 52 15.18 14.15 17.26
N ILE A 53 15.25 14.61 15.99
CA ILE A 53 14.25 14.31 14.95
C ILE A 53 14.93 13.66 13.75
N PRO A 54 15.42 12.41 13.88
CA PRO A 54 16.08 11.68 12.79
C PRO A 54 15.10 11.08 11.77
N GLY A 55 13.82 11.46 11.81
CA GLY A 55 12.77 10.93 10.96
C GLY A 55 12.18 9.58 11.38
N ASN A 56 11.36 9.05 10.47
CA ASN A 56 10.68 7.76 10.58
C ASN A 56 9.76 7.61 11.80
N ALA A 57 9.20 8.72 12.29
CA ALA A 57 8.32 8.73 13.46
C ALA A 57 7.05 7.88 13.21
N GLY A 58 6.46 7.95 12.01
CA GLY A 58 5.31 7.12 11.62
C GLY A 58 5.63 5.61 11.62
N PHE A 59 6.82 5.21 11.16
CA PHE A 59 7.25 3.80 11.27
C PHE A 59 7.51 3.38 12.72
N LYS A 60 8.06 4.27 13.55
CA LYS A 60 8.24 4.03 14.99
C LYS A 60 6.90 3.88 15.72
N ASP A 61 5.87 4.62 15.29
CA ASP A 61 4.50 4.47 15.82
C ASP A 61 3.93 3.08 15.52
N GLN A 62 4.12 2.57 14.29
CA GLN A 62 3.70 1.21 13.92
C GLN A 62 4.39 0.14 14.78
N VAL A 63 5.70 0.29 15.03
CA VAL A 63 6.45 -0.62 15.93
C VAL A 63 5.94 -0.51 17.36
N MET A 64 5.61 0.69 17.83
CA MET A 64 5.04 0.88 19.16
C MET A 64 3.67 0.20 19.30
N ALA A 65 2.82 0.30 18.27
CA ALA A 65 1.54 -0.40 18.23
C ALA A 65 1.73 -1.93 18.25
N LEU A 66 2.75 -2.47 17.56
CA LEU A 66 3.08 -3.89 17.65
C LEU A 66 3.57 -4.31 19.04
N LYS A 67 4.35 -3.47 19.72
CA LYS A 67 4.73 -3.73 21.12
C LYS A 67 3.51 -3.76 22.03
N TRP A 68 2.56 -2.85 21.82
CA TRP A 68 1.30 -2.87 22.56
C TRP A 68 0.54 -4.19 22.31
N VAL A 69 0.50 -4.68 21.07
CA VAL A 69 -0.11 -5.99 20.76
C VAL A 69 0.60 -7.11 21.52
N GLN A 70 1.93 -7.16 21.48
CA GLN A 70 2.70 -8.17 22.21
C GLN A 70 2.43 -8.17 23.72
N GLU A 71 2.22 -7.01 24.32
CA GLU A 71 2.01 -6.85 25.77
C GLU A 71 0.54 -7.04 26.21
N ASN A 72 -0.43 -7.03 25.29
CA ASN A 72 -1.84 -6.90 25.65
C ASN A 72 -2.83 -7.78 24.89
N ILE A 73 -2.46 -8.36 23.74
CA ILE A 73 -3.45 -9.00 22.87
C ILE A 73 -4.08 -10.27 23.48
N ASP A 74 -3.39 -10.90 24.43
CA ASP A 74 -3.88 -12.02 25.23
C ASP A 74 -5.17 -11.69 25.98
N LYS A 75 -5.32 -10.44 26.45
CA LYS A 75 -6.53 -9.96 27.14
C LYS A 75 -7.75 -9.85 26.21
N PHE A 76 -7.52 -9.88 24.90
CA PHE A 76 -8.56 -9.82 23.86
C PHE A 76 -8.74 -11.17 23.16
N GLY A 77 -8.15 -12.24 23.68
CA GLY A 77 -8.23 -13.59 23.11
C GLY A 77 -7.27 -13.87 21.96
N GLY A 78 -6.32 -12.97 21.68
CA GLY A 78 -5.28 -13.20 20.68
C GLY A 78 -4.03 -13.85 21.26
N ASP A 79 -3.26 -14.55 20.44
CA ASP A 79 -1.97 -15.12 20.82
C ASP A 79 -0.83 -14.16 20.45
N PRO A 80 -0.07 -13.61 21.42
CA PRO A 80 1.10 -12.77 21.11
C PRO A 80 2.21 -13.56 20.37
N ASN A 81 2.24 -14.89 20.49
CA ASN A 81 3.17 -15.77 19.77
C ASN A 81 2.68 -16.16 18.37
N ASP A 82 1.53 -15.63 17.94
CA ASP A 82 1.04 -15.82 16.58
C ASP A 82 0.45 -14.54 15.95
N VAL A 83 1.33 -13.54 15.84
CA VAL A 83 1.00 -12.25 15.22
C VAL A 83 1.36 -12.25 13.74
N THR A 84 0.35 -12.10 12.88
CA THR A 84 0.53 -11.82 11.44
C THR A 84 0.35 -10.34 11.16
N ILE A 85 1.37 -9.67 10.59
CA ILE A 85 1.26 -8.31 10.07
C ILE A 85 0.83 -8.33 8.60
N PHE A 86 -0.04 -7.41 8.21
CA PHE A 86 -0.48 -7.29 6.83
C PHE A 86 -0.86 -5.86 6.47
N GLY A 87 -0.74 -5.51 5.19
CA GLY A 87 -0.98 -4.14 4.74
C GLY A 87 -0.99 -4.03 3.23
N GLN A 88 -1.59 -2.95 2.73
CA GLN A 88 -1.73 -2.67 1.30
C GLN A 88 -1.08 -1.34 0.91
N SER A 89 -0.49 -1.26 -0.29
CA SER A 89 0.17 -0.05 -0.79
C SER A 89 1.31 0.40 0.15
N ALA A 90 1.28 1.63 0.68
CA ALA A 90 2.20 2.10 1.73
C ALA A 90 2.16 1.25 3.01
N GLY A 91 1.04 0.57 3.30
CA GLY A 91 0.94 -0.43 4.35
C GLY A 91 1.73 -1.69 4.04
N ALA A 92 1.77 -2.14 2.77
CA ALA A 92 2.62 -3.25 2.35
C ALA A 92 4.11 -2.90 2.39
N VAL A 93 4.45 -1.66 2.03
CA VAL A 93 5.80 -1.12 2.24
C VAL A 93 6.15 -1.14 3.73
N SER A 94 5.24 -0.69 4.58
CA SER A 94 5.42 -0.71 6.04
C SER A 94 5.66 -2.14 6.56
N VAL A 95 4.85 -3.11 6.11
CA VAL A 95 5.06 -4.54 6.43
C VAL A 95 6.47 -4.98 6.06
N HIS A 96 6.92 -4.69 4.83
CA HIS A 96 8.25 -5.09 4.38
C HIS A 96 9.36 -4.35 5.17
N LEU A 97 9.21 -3.06 5.46
CA LEU A 97 10.18 -2.31 6.27
C LEU A 97 10.25 -2.82 7.71
N ILE A 98 9.11 -3.20 8.30
CA ILE A 98 9.05 -3.82 9.64
C ILE A 98 9.75 -5.17 9.63
N VAL A 99 9.58 -5.99 8.58
CA VAL A 99 10.30 -7.26 8.43
C VAL A 99 11.83 -7.06 8.44
N LEU A 100 12.30 -5.97 7.82
CA LEU A 100 13.72 -5.64 7.75
C LEU A 100 14.25 -4.93 9.01
N SER A 101 13.37 -4.37 9.83
CA SER A 101 13.75 -3.48 10.93
C SER A 101 14.21 -4.25 12.17
N PRO A 102 15.40 -3.93 12.73
CA PRO A 102 15.85 -4.54 13.98
C PRO A 102 14.93 -4.19 15.17
N LEU A 103 14.21 -3.05 15.09
CA LEU A 103 13.29 -2.62 16.16
C LEU A 103 12.05 -3.50 16.29
N ALA A 104 11.71 -4.24 15.24
CA ALA A 104 10.53 -5.11 15.20
C ALA A 104 10.86 -6.60 15.38
N LYS A 105 12.13 -6.93 15.63
CA LYS A 105 12.57 -8.32 15.79
C LYS A 105 11.80 -9.00 16.92
N GLY A 106 11.13 -10.11 16.58
CA GLY A 106 10.35 -10.90 17.53
C GLY A 106 8.96 -10.35 17.86
N LEU A 107 8.49 -9.28 17.19
CA LEU A 107 7.16 -8.73 17.44
C LEU A 107 6.05 -9.33 16.56
N PHE A 108 6.42 -10.10 15.54
CA PHE A 108 5.50 -10.75 14.61
C PHE A 108 6.11 -12.07 14.10
N HIS A 109 5.25 -12.90 13.52
CA HIS A 109 5.55 -14.28 13.14
C HIS A 109 5.34 -14.54 11.65
N LYS A 110 4.40 -13.80 11.04
CA LYS A 110 4.03 -13.92 9.62
C LYS A 110 3.73 -12.54 9.02
N ALA A 111 3.90 -12.41 7.71
CA ALA A 111 3.76 -11.13 7.00
C ALA A 111 3.06 -11.30 5.65
N ILE A 112 2.13 -10.40 5.33
CA ILE A 112 1.47 -10.32 4.01
C ILE A 112 1.62 -8.90 3.46
N ALA A 113 2.23 -8.74 2.28
CA ALA A 113 2.45 -7.45 1.64
C ALA A 113 1.63 -7.36 0.34
N GLN A 114 0.60 -6.51 0.32
CA GLN A 114 -0.30 -6.32 -0.82
C GLN A 114 0.11 -5.10 -1.66
N SER A 115 0.60 -5.32 -2.87
CA SER A 115 0.87 -4.24 -3.84
C SER A 115 1.86 -3.16 -3.37
N GLY A 116 2.92 -3.55 -2.66
CA GLY A 116 4.00 -2.65 -2.24
C GLY A 116 5.21 -3.38 -1.64
N SER A 117 6.39 -2.77 -1.74
CA SER A 117 7.65 -3.30 -1.21
C SER A 117 8.60 -2.18 -0.77
N ALA A 118 9.53 -2.48 0.14
CA ALA A 118 10.53 -1.53 0.63
C ALA A 118 11.44 -0.95 -0.47
N ILE A 119 11.53 -1.60 -1.64
CA ILE A 119 12.36 -1.18 -2.78
C ILE A 119 11.59 -0.38 -3.84
N ASN A 120 10.32 -0.07 -3.60
CA ASN A 120 9.58 0.83 -4.48
C ASN A 120 10.30 2.20 -4.52
N PRO A 121 10.43 2.84 -5.70
CA PRO A 121 11.26 4.04 -5.85
C PRO A 121 10.73 5.25 -5.06
N TRP A 122 9.45 5.26 -4.72
CA TRP A 122 8.80 6.31 -3.93
C TRP A 122 8.97 6.14 -2.41
N VAL A 123 9.64 5.08 -1.94
CA VAL A 123 9.87 4.84 -0.50
C VAL A 123 11.04 5.65 0.04
N GLN A 124 12.05 5.93 -0.80
CA GLN A 124 13.25 6.62 -0.36
C GLN A 124 13.03 8.14 -0.28
N ALA A 125 13.11 8.69 0.94
CA ALA A 125 13.04 10.12 1.16
C ALA A 125 14.27 10.85 0.59
N ARG A 126 14.04 11.98 -0.08
CA ARG A 126 15.09 12.93 -0.48
C ARG A 126 15.16 14.05 0.56
N LYS A 127 15.99 13.90 1.62
CA LYS A 127 16.28 14.91 2.66
C LYS A 127 15.28 16.09 2.71
N GLY A 128 14.07 15.82 3.21
CA GLY A 128 12.90 16.69 3.01
C GLY A 128 13.01 18.09 3.63
N VAL A 129 13.87 18.27 4.64
CA VAL A 129 14.03 19.56 5.35
C VAL A 129 14.43 20.71 4.44
N LYS A 130 15.25 20.47 3.40
CA LYS A 130 15.62 21.52 2.44
C LYS A 130 14.39 22.02 1.68
N ARG A 131 13.56 21.09 1.22
CA ARG A 131 12.33 21.44 0.51
C ARG A 131 11.33 22.13 1.43
N VAL A 132 11.22 21.69 2.70
CA VAL A 132 10.43 22.38 3.73
C VAL A 132 10.90 23.82 3.93
N ALA A 133 12.21 24.04 4.01
CA ALA A 133 12.79 25.37 4.16
C ALA A 133 12.45 26.28 2.96
N GLU A 134 12.59 25.79 1.73
CA GLU A 134 12.21 26.50 0.50
C GLU A 134 10.73 26.92 0.52
N VAL A 135 9.81 26.00 0.80
CA VAL A 135 8.36 26.34 0.80
C VAL A 135 7.97 27.29 1.93
N MET A 136 8.80 27.39 2.98
CA MET A 136 8.63 28.35 4.08
C MET A 136 9.33 29.69 3.82
N GLY A 137 10.07 29.86 2.71
CA GLY A 137 10.87 31.05 2.43
C GLY A 137 12.09 31.20 3.34
N LEU A 138 12.65 30.07 3.77
CA LEU A 138 13.80 29.95 4.66
C LEU A 138 15.01 29.32 3.95
N GLU A 139 15.20 29.60 2.66
CA GLU A 139 16.32 29.05 1.91
C GLU A 139 17.67 29.38 2.56
N GLY A 140 18.47 28.35 2.84
CA GLY A 140 19.77 28.50 3.49
C GLY A 140 19.73 28.63 5.02
N ALA A 141 18.55 28.60 5.64
CA ALA A 141 18.43 28.51 7.10
C ALA A 141 18.96 27.17 7.63
N ASP A 142 19.44 27.18 8.87
CA ASP A 142 19.82 25.96 9.57
C ASP A 142 18.61 25.16 10.06
N ASP A 143 18.84 23.88 10.38
CA ASP A 143 17.81 22.94 10.83
C ASP A 143 17.04 23.47 12.05
N LYS A 144 17.74 24.12 12.98
CA LYS A 144 17.12 24.70 14.18
C LYS A 144 16.14 25.82 13.84
N THR A 145 16.50 26.72 12.93
CA THR A 145 15.62 27.82 12.48
C THR A 145 14.39 27.27 11.77
N VAL A 146 14.56 26.27 10.91
CA VAL A 146 13.45 25.60 10.22
C VAL A 146 12.53 24.93 11.23
N PHE A 147 13.08 24.18 12.19
CA PHE A 147 12.33 23.53 13.26
C PHE A 147 11.56 24.53 14.15
N ASP A 148 12.22 25.56 14.65
CA ASP A 148 11.61 26.59 15.51
C ASP A 148 10.49 27.36 14.81
N THR A 149 10.56 27.46 13.47
CA THR A 149 9.51 28.09 12.67
C THR A 149 8.37 27.11 12.39
N LEU A 150 8.68 25.85 12.05
CA LEU A 150 7.69 24.83 11.75
C LEU A 150 6.82 24.50 12.97
N THR A 151 7.41 24.46 14.17
CA THR A 151 6.69 24.16 15.43
C THR A 151 5.71 25.25 15.87
N LYS A 152 5.81 26.46 15.32
CA LYS A 152 4.88 27.56 15.58
C LYS A 152 3.65 27.55 14.66
N LYS A 153 3.66 26.70 13.63
CA LYS A 153 2.59 26.62 12.63
C LYS A 153 1.39 25.83 13.16
N SER A 154 0.21 26.21 12.72
CA SER A 154 -1.00 25.42 12.95
C SER A 154 -0.97 24.12 12.14
N LYS A 155 -1.85 23.16 12.48
CA LYS A 155 -2.00 21.93 11.71
C LYS A 155 -2.39 22.21 10.25
N GLU A 156 -3.25 23.20 10.01
CA GLU A 156 -3.69 23.61 8.67
C GLU A 156 -2.51 24.19 7.87
N GLU A 157 -1.66 24.99 8.50
CA GLU A 157 -0.45 25.51 7.86
C GLU A 157 0.53 24.38 7.51
N ILE A 158 0.74 23.41 8.40
CA ILE A 158 1.62 22.25 8.14
C ILE A 158 1.10 21.42 6.97
N LEU A 159 -0.21 21.17 6.92
CA LEU A 159 -0.84 20.47 5.80
C LEU A 159 -0.70 21.27 4.50
N GLY A 160 -0.91 22.60 4.55
CA GLY A 160 -0.71 23.49 3.40
C GLY A 160 0.74 23.49 2.89
N LEU A 161 1.74 23.41 3.78
CA LEU A 161 3.14 23.25 3.35
C LEU A 161 3.35 21.95 2.58
N GLN A 162 2.78 20.85 3.06
CA GLN A 162 2.90 19.56 2.40
C GLN A 162 2.29 19.56 1.00
N GLU A 163 1.17 20.27 0.80
CA GLU A 163 0.59 20.47 -0.53
C GLU A 163 1.53 21.23 -1.48
N ILE A 164 2.18 22.30 -0.99
CA ILE A 164 3.10 23.13 -1.79
C ILE A 164 4.40 22.37 -2.15
N MET A 165 4.80 21.40 -1.31
CA MET A 165 6.01 20.61 -1.55
C MET A 165 5.92 19.70 -2.78
N ASP A 166 4.73 19.54 -3.38
CA ASP A 166 4.44 18.57 -4.46
C ASP A 166 4.79 17.12 -4.04
N ASP A 167 4.78 16.87 -2.73
CA ASP A 167 4.87 15.53 -2.12
C ASP A 167 3.49 14.84 -2.05
N ASN A 168 2.53 15.40 -2.77
CA ASN A 168 1.25 14.78 -3.01
C ASN A 168 1.29 14.12 -4.39
N LEU A 169 1.25 12.78 -4.42
CA LEU A 169 0.41 12.18 -5.44
C LEU A 169 -1.01 12.64 -5.11
N GLU A 170 -1.54 13.66 -5.79
CA GLU A 170 -2.97 14.02 -5.73
C GLU A 170 -3.73 13.26 -6.82
N PRO A 171 -4.16 12.00 -6.58
CA PRO A 171 -4.94 11.25 -7.58
C PRO A 171 -6.32 11.89 -7.86
N TYR A 172 -6.75 12.85 -7.04
CA TYR A 172 -8.09 13.43 -7.11
C TYR A 172 -8.15 14.89 -7.57
N ARG A 173 -7.00 15.55 -7.83
CA ARG A 173 -6.97 16.93 -8.31
C ARG A 173 -6.56 17.00 -9.78
N PRO A 174 -7.32 17.71 -10.63
CA PRO A 174 -6.90 18.00 -12.00
C PRO A 174 -5.54 18.71 -12.00
N ARG A 175 -4.59 18.21 -12.78
CA ARG A 175 -3.29 18.88 -12.95
C ARG A 175 -3.47 20.20 -13.73
N TYR A 176 -2.73 21.23 -13.35
CA TYR A 176 -2.71 22.52 -14.07
C TYR A 176 -2.25 22.36 -15.53
N ILE A 177 -1.39 21.37 -15.81
CA ILE A 177 -0.99 20.96 -17.15
C ILE A 177 -1.23 19.45 -17.25
N GLY A 178 -2.13 19.04 -18.14
CA GLY A 178 -2.58 17.66 -18.26
C GLY A 178 -3.47 17.45 -19.49
N LEU A 179 -4.22 16.35 -19.52
CA LEU A 179 -5.22 16.10 -20.55
C LEU A 179 -6.25 17.24 -20.59
N VAL A 180 -6.54 17.77 -21.78
CA VAL A 180 -7.54 18.81 -22.02
C VAL A 180 -8.57 18.28 -22.99
N ILE A 181 -9.85 18.59 -22.75
CA ILE A 181 -10.93 18.30 -23.70
C ILE A 181 -10.92 19.35 -24.80
N GLU A 182 -10.52 18.94 -26.00
CA GLU A 182 -10.31 19.80 -27.16
C GLU A 182 -11.62 20.02 -27.93
N THR A 183 -12.46 20.94 -27.46
CA THR A 183 -13.73 21.27 -28.12
C THR A 183 -13.59 22.13 -29.38
N ASN A 184 -12.43 22.76 -29.59
CA ASN A 184 -12.15 23.73 -30.66
C ASN A 184 -10.96 23.35 -31.57
N SER A 185 -10.45 22.12 -31.48
CA SER A 185 -9.36 21.63 -32.34
C SER A 185 -9.90 21.05 -33.65
N LYS A 186 -9.18 21.25 -34.77
CA LYS A 186 -9.51 20.59 -36.05
C LYS A 186 -9.09 19.12 -36.07
N GLU A 187 -8.19 18.73 -35.18
CA GLU A 187 -7.69 17.37 -34.98
C GLU A 187 -7.51 17.11 -33.47
N PRO A 188 -8.61 16.96 -32.71
CA PRO A 188 -8.54 16.77 -31.26
C PRO A 188 -7.95 15.40 -30.90
N PHE A 189 -7.02 15.37 -29.95
CA PHE A 189 -6.56 14.14 -29.30
C PHE A 189 -7.62 13.57 -28.35
N MET A 190 -8.35 14.44 -27.63
CA MET A 190 -9.47 14.02 -26.76
C MET A 190 -10.66 14.98 -26.84
N THR A 191 -11.84 14.47 -27.17
CA THR A 191 -13.06 15.27 -27.39
C THR A 191 -14.08 15.24 -26.25
N GLU A 192 -13.89 14.35 -25.27
CA GLU A 192 -14.78 14.19 -24.12
C GLU A 192 -14.00 13.71 -22.88
N GLU A 193 -14.54 13.95 -21.68
CA GLU A 193 -14.02 13.41 -20.43
C GLU A 193 -13.77 11.89 -20.49
N PRO A 194 -12.58 11.40 -20.10
CA PRO A 194 -12.24 9.97 -20.19
C PRO A 194 -13.24 9.04 -19.51
N ILE A 195 -13.85 9.47 -18.40
CA ILE A 195 -14.85 8.67 -17.68
C ILE A 195 -16.10 8.41 -18.52
N ASN A 196 -16.49 9.35 -19.38
CA ASN A 196 -17.65 9.19 -20.26
C ASN A 196 -17.30 8.35 -21.50
N ILE A 197 -16.09 8.53 -22.05
CA ILE A 197 -15.56 7.67 -23.13
C ILE A 197 -15.48 6.22 -22.65
N MET A 198 -15.00 5.99 -21.42
CA MET A 198 -14.95 4.65 -20.80
C MET A 198 -16.35 4.07 -20.58
N LYS A 199 -17.29 4.86 -20.05
CA LYS A 199 -18.69 4.42 -19.85
C LYS A 199 -19.43 4.12 -21.16
N SER A 200 -19.16 4.89 -22.22
CA SER A 200 -19.77 4.69 -23.53
C SER A 200 -19.14 3.55 -24.33
N GLY A 201 -17.93 3.12 -23.96
CA GLY A 201 -17.18 2.10 -24.68
C GLY A 201 -16.54 2.58 -25.99
N ASN A 202 -16.54 3.90 -26.24
CA ASN A 202 -16.10 4.51 -27.50
C ASN A 202 -14.59 4.81 -27.53
N PHE A 203 -13.76 3.80 -27.27
CA PHE A 203 -12.30 3.90 -27.30
C PHE A 203 -11.69 2.68 -28.03
N SER A 204 -10.46 2.81 -28.52
CA SER A 204 -9.76 1.71 -29.19
C SER A 204 -9.54 0.52 -28.25
N GLN A 205 -10.19 -0.60 -28.56
CA GLN A 205 -10.03 -1.85 -27.84
C GLN A 205 -8.78 -2.57 -28.33
N LEU A 206 -7.68 -2.46 -27.58
CA LEU A 206 -6.50 -3.32 -27.80
C LEU A 206 -6.86 -4.75 -27.37
N LEU A 207 -6.55 -5.73 -28.23
CA LEU A 207 -6.69 -7.17 -27.95
C LEU A 207 -8.13 -7.68 -27.70
N GLY A 208 -9.16 -6.98 -28.18
CA GLY A 208 -10.55 -7.44 -28.05
C GLY A 208 -11.10 -7.42 -26.61
N VAL A 209 -10.47 -6.65 -25.72
CA VAL A 209 -10.94 -6.43 -24.35
C VAL A 209 -12.20 -5.57 -24.38
N LYS A 210 -13.33 -6.17 -23.98
CA LYS A 210 -14.61 -5.50 -23.70
C LYS A 210 -14.81 -5.49 -22.18
N LEU A 211 -14.83 -4.32 -21.54
CA LEU A 211 -15.05 -4.09 -20.08
C LEU A 211 -13.79 -4.26 -19.17
N PRO A 212 -13.98 -4.36 -17.85
CA PRO A 212 -13.43 -3.61 -16.71
C PRO A 212 -12.01 -4.05 -16.28
N GLY A 213 -11.41 -3.40 -15.28
CA GLY A 213 -10.08 -3.76 -14.75
C GLY A 213 -10.06 -3.85 -13.23
N VAL A 214 -9.13 -4.63 -12.68
CA VAL A 214 -8.82 -4.67 -11.24
C VAL A 214 -7.72 -3.64 -10.98
N CYS A 215 -8.04 -2.59 -10.26
CA CYS A 215 -7.12 -1.49 -9.98
C CYS A 215 -6.48 -1.62 -8.59
N HIS A 216 -5.51 -0.75 -8.33
CA HIS A 216 -4.82 -0.71 -7.04
C HIS A 216 -5.82 -0.46 -5.91
N CYS A 217 -5.75 -1.28 -4.86
CA CYS A 217 -6.63 -1.31 -3.68
C CYS A 217 -7.98 -2.03 -3.85
N ASP A 218 -8.36 -2.50 -5.05
CA ASP A 218 -9.64 -3.22 -5.24
C ASP A 218 -9.71 -4.51 -4.39
N ASP A 219 -8.55 -5.09 -4.06
CA ASP A 219 -8.43 -6.27 -3.21
C ASP A 219 -8.79 -6.01 -1.75
N VAL A 220 -8.66 -4.76 -1.26
CA VAL A 220 -8.95 -4.41 0.14
C VAL A 220 -10.43 -4.57 0.47
N PHE A 221 -11.33 -4.34 -0.50
CA PHE A 221 -12.78 -4.47 -0.32
C PHE A 221 -13.24 -5.91 -0.07
N TYR A 222 -12.37 -6.90 -0.30
CA TYR A 222 -12.64 -8.30 0.02
C TYR A 222 -12.21 -8.69 1.46
N LEU A 223 -11.38 -7.87 2.11
CA LEU A 223 -10.96 -8.06 3.51
C LEU A 223 -11.74 -7.17 4.47
N PHE A 224 -12.01 -5.93 4.05
CA PHE A 224 -12.67 -4.94 4.87
C PHE A 224 -13.90 -4.40 4.17
N LYS A 225 -14.98 -4.33 4.94
CA LYS A 225 -16.16 -3.57 4.55
C LYS A 225 -15.87 -2.08 4.76
N ASN A 226 -16.45 -1.25 3.91
CA ASN A 226 -16.39 0.20 4.04
C ASN A 226 -17.64 0.86 3.46
N PHE A 227 -17.67 2.19 3.47
CA PHE A 227 -18.80 2.99 2.98
C PHE A 227 -19.19 2.70 1.52
N GLY A 228 -18.27 2.20 0.69
CA GLY A 228 -18.50 1.85 -0.71
C GLY A 228 -18.96 0.41 -0.95
N THR A 229 -18.93 -0.45 0.07
CA THR A 229 -19.30 -1.85 -0.07
C THR A 229 -20.81 -2.00 -0.32
N PRO A 230 -21.24 -2.55 -1.46
CA PRO A 230 -22.65 -2.77 -1.73
C PRO A 230 -23.21 -3.88 -0.82
N LYS A 231 -24.54 -4.00 -0.78
CA LYS A 231 -25.17 -5.17 -0.13
C LYS A 231 -24.76 -6.44 -0.87
N ILE A 232 -24.00 -7.30 -0.20
CA ILE A 232 -23.60 -8.62 -0.69
C ILE A 232 -24.76 -9.60 -0.51
N VAL A 233 -25.08 -10.33 -1.57
CA VAL A 233 -26.14 -11.34 -1.56
C VAL A 233 -25.50 -12.70 -1.27
N PRO A 234 -25.96 -13.46 -0.26
CA PRO A 234 -25.41 -14.78 0.04
C PRO A 234 -25.41 -15.70 -1.19
N GLY A 235 -24.27 -16.34 -1.46
CA GLY A 235 -24.04 -17.19 -2.63
C GLY A 235 -23.79 -16.46 -3.95
N SER A 236 -23.72 -15.12 -3.96
CA SER A 236 -23.30 -14.36 -5.14
C SER A 236 -21.80 -14.52 -5.41
N VAL A 237 -21.34 -14.06 -6.57
CA VAL A 237 -19.90 -14.11 -6.90
C VAL A 237 -19.06 -13.25 -5.96
N GLU A 238 -19.62 -12.15 -5.47
CA GLU A 238 -19.00 -11.27 -4.48
C GLU A 238 -18.91 -11.95 -3.11
N ASP A 239 -19.97 -12.63 -2.66
CA ASP A 239 -19.99 -13.37 -1.39
C ASP A 239 -18.95 -14.51 -1.38
N ILE A 240 -18.93 -15.29 -2.46
CA ILE A 240 -17.93 -16.34 -2.68
C ILE A 240 -16.52 -15.74 -2.74
N GLY A 241 -16.37 -14.60 -3.42
CA GLY A 241 -15.10 -13.88 -3.53
C GLY A 241 -14.57 -13.41 -2.18
N VAL A 242 -15.41 -12.77 -1.36
CA VAL A 242 -15.07 -12.33 0.00
C VAL A 242 -14.70 -13.51 0.87
N THR A 243 -15.54 -14.55 0.92
CA THR A 243 -15.29 -15.74 1.75
C THR A 243 -13.96 -16.41 1.39
N ARG A 244 -13.69 -16.55 0.10
CA ARG A 244 -12.44 -17.12 -0.41
C ARG A 244 -11.23 -16.26 -0.04
N PHE A 245 -11.32 -14.96 -0.24
CA PHE A 245 -10.21 -14.05 -0.01
C PHE A 245 -9.87 -13.94 1.48
N VAL A 246 -10.90 -13.81 2.33
CA VAL A 246 -10.77 -13.87 3.80
C VAL A 246 -10.15 -15.20 4.21
N GLY A 247 -10.68 -16.33 3.73
CA GLY A 247 -10.17 -17.66 4.05
C GLY A 247 -8.68 -17.83 3.73
N LEU A 248 -8.22 -17.38 2.56
CA LEU A 248 -6.80 -17.42 2.19
C LEU A 248 -5.91 -16.63 3.18
N TRP A 249 -6.33 -15.43 3.57
CA TRP A 249 -5.58 -14.57 4.49
C TRP A 249 -5.56 -15.12 5.90
N THR A 250 -6.70 -15.57 6.41
CA THR A 250 -6.83 -16.09 7.78
C THR A 250 -6.19 -17.47 7.91
N ASN A 251 -6.26 -18.33 6.88
CA ASN A 251 -5.52 -19.58 6.85
C ASN A 251 -4.01 -19.35 6.89
N PHE A 252 -3.49 -18.38 6.12
CA PHE A 252 -2.08 -18.03 6.23
C PHE A 252 -1.75 -17.52 7.63
N ALA A 253 -2.61 -16.68 8.22
CA ALA A 253 -2.40 -16.17 9.57
C ALA A 253 -2.42 -17.26 10.65
N LYS A 254 -3.24 -18.30 10.51
CA LYS A 254 -3.34 -19.42 11.45
C LYS A 254 -2.25 -20.48 11.24
N PHE A 255 -1.92 -20.78 9.99
CA PHE A 255 -1.15 -22.00 9.65
C PHE A 255 0.16 -21.72 8.91
N GLY A 256 0.41 -20.47 8.48
CA GLY A 256 1.52 -20.14 7.58
C GLY A 256 1.35 -20.70 6.17
N ASN A 257 0.16 -21.25 5.85
CA ASN A 257 -0.21 -21.79 4.56
C ASN A 257 -1.63 -21.31 4.20
N PRO A 258 -1.83 -20.58 3.09
CA PRO A 258 -3.15 -20.08 2.68
C PRO A 258 -4.15 -21.18 2.30
N THR A 259 -3.64 -22.35 1.88
CA THR A 259 -4.43 -23.52 1.47
C THR A 259 -3.99 -24.75 2.27
N PRO A 260 -4.29 -24.80 3.58
CA PRO A 260 -3.81 -25.85 4.48
C PRO A 260 -4.57 -27.17 4.28
N ASP A 261 -5.85 -27.10 3.92
CA ASP A 261 -6.68 -28.26 3.61
C ASP A 261 -6.86 -28.42 2.09
N LYS A 262 -6.41 -29.57 1.58
CA LYS A 262 -6.55 -29.95 0.17
C LYS A 262 -7.98 -30.35 -0.21
N ASN A 263 -8.83 -30.63 0.78
CA ASN A 263 -10.22 -31.01 0.61
C ASN A 263 -11.18 -29.84 0.85
N ASP A 264 -10.65 -28.62 1.02
CA ASP A 264 -11.46 -27.42 1.20
C ASP A 264 -12.42 -27.26 0.00
N ASP A 265 -13.71 -27.24 0.28
CA ASP A 265 -14.76 -27.24 -0.74
C ASP A 265 -14.84 -25.95 -1.57
N LEU A 266 -14.31 -24.85 -1.01
CA LEU A 266 -14.32 -23.50 -1.58
C LEU A 266 -13.03 -23.18 -2.33
N LEU A 267 -11.87 -23.54 -1.76
CA LEU A 267 -10.56 -23.22 -2.32
C LEU A 267 -10.13 -24.25 -3.39
N LYS A 268 -10.27 -25.55 -3.10
CA LYS A 268 -9.96 -26.67 -4.04
C LYS A 268 -8.62 -26.54 -4.79
N VAL A 269 -7.64 -25.86 -4.20
CA VAL A 269 -6.35 -25.57 -4.83
C VAL A 269 -5.25 -25.66 -3.78
N VAL A 270 -4.03 -25.94 -4.22
CA VAL A 270 -2.83 -25.94 -3.37
C VAL A 270 -1.92 -24.82 -3.84
N TRP A 271 -1.92 -23.71 -3.10
CA TRP A 271 -1.03 -22.60 -3.39
C TRP A 271 0.40 -22.93 -2.94
N LYS A 272 1.24 -23.27 -3.91
CA LYS A 272 2.64 -23.64 -3.66
C LYS A 272 3.51 -22.41 -3.35
N PRO A 273 4.50 -22.53 -2.45
CA PRO A 273 5.50 -21.49 -2.26
C PRO A 273 6.36 -21.35 -3.51
N ILE A 274 6.86 -20.14 -3.75
CA ILE A 274 7.86 -19.89 -4.81
C ILE A 274 9.16 -20.65 -4.51
N THR A 275 9.92 -20.93 -5.56
CA THR A 275 11.27 -21.51 -5.48
C THR A 275 12.24 -20.66 -6.30
N ASP A 276 13.55 -20.90 -6.18
CA ASP A 276 14.57 -20.22 -7.00
C ASP A 276 14.35 -20.38 -8.51
N ARG A 277 13.59 -21.40 -8.93
CA ARG A 277 13.35 -21.73 -10.35
C ARG A 277 11.95 -21.33 -10.83
N ASN A 278 10.96 -21.35 -9.95
CA ASN A 278 9.56 -21.13 -10.29
C ASN A 278 8.95 -20.05 -9.42
N MET A 279 8.49 -18.98 -10.07
CA MET A 279 7.60 -17.98 -9.49
C MET A 279 6.16 -18.45 -9.68
N ASP A 280 5.78 -19.47 -8.90
CA ASP A 280 4.40 -19.93 -8.82
C ASP A 280 3.54 -18.89 -8.09
N CYS A 281 2.35 -18.63 -8.61
CA CYS A 281 1.36 -17.77 -7.97
C CYS A 281 -0.05 -18.31 -8.17
N LEU A 282 -0.96 -17.89 -7.30
CA LEU A 282 -2.38 -18.18 -7.44
C LEU A 282 -3.09 -16.99 -8.06
N GLU A 283 -3.73 -17.19 -9.19
CA GLU A 283 -4.66 -16.21 -9.77
C GLU A 283 -6.00 -16.31 -9.02
N ILE A 284 -6.37 -15.24 -8.33
CA ILE A 284 -7.60 -15.16 -7.55
C ILE A 284 -8.65 -14.41 -8.39
N GLY A 285 -9.46 -15.17 -9.13
CA GLY A 285 -10.58 -14.65 -9.91
C GLY A 285 -11.90 -15.29 -9.49
N LYS A 286 -12.85 -15.36 -10.44
CA LYS A 286 -14.08 -16.15 -10.28
C LYS A 286 -13.77 -17.60 -9.89
N GLU A 287 -12.74 -18.17 -10.51
CA GLU A 287 -12.14 -19.44 -10.14
C GLU A 287 -10.69 -19.19 -9.65
N LEU A 288 -10.22 -20.05 -8.75
CA LEU A 288 -8.81 -20.08 -8.37
C LEU A 288 -8.00 -20.86 -9.40
N GLN A 289 -6.91 -20.26 -9.89
CA GLN A 289 -6.09 -20.90 -10.92
C GLN A 289 -4.60 -20.82 -10.59
N ASP A 290 -3.93 -21.96 -10.58
CA ASP A 290 -2.48 -22.01 -10.49
C ASP A 290 -1.85 -21.40 -11.75
N ARG A 291 -0.85 -20.54 -11.53
CA ARG A 291 -0.04 -19.94 -12.58
C ARG A 291 1.42 -20.11 -12.22
N SER A 292 2.24 -20.43 -13.22
CA SER A 292 3.69 -20.47 -13.08
C SER A 292 4.30 -19.40 -13.95
N ASN A 293 5.14 -18.56 -13.35
CA ASN A 293 5.97 -17.58 -14.07
C ASN A 293 5.16 -16.60 -14.96
N PRO A 294 4.03 -16.02 -14.49
CA PRO A 294 3.07 -15.29 -15.32
C PRO A 294 3.59 -13.99 -15.94
N VAL A 295 4.68 -13.42 -15.39
CA VAL A 295 5.22 -12.10 -15.79
C VAL A 295 6.66 -12.18 -16.32
N THR A 296 7.08 -13.38 -16.77
CA THR A 296 8.47 -13.64 -17.17
C THR A 296 8.98 -12.70 -18.25
N GLU A 297 8.20 -12.43 -19.29
CA GLU A 297 8.63 -11.56 -20.38
C GLU A 297 8.89 -10.12 -19.89
N ASN A 298 7.98 -9.56 -19.10
CA ASN A 298 8.13 -8.23 -18.51
C ASN A 298 9.31 -8.17 -17.53
N LEU A 299 9.49 -9.18 -16.69
CA LEU A 299 10.63 -9.28 -15.77
C LEU A 299 11.95 -9.34 -16.53
N LEU A 300 12.03 -10.14 -17.59
CA LEU A 300 13.22 -10.26 -18.43
C LEU A 300 13.53 -8.94 -19.15
N LEU A 301 12.51 -8.25 -19.65
CA LEU A 301 12.64 -6.92 -20.24
C LEU A 301 13.28 -5.94 -19.24
N TRP A 302 12.72 -5.82 -18.03
CA TRP A 302 13.27 -4.91 -17.02
C TRP A 302 14.68 -5.32 -16.59
N LYS A 303 14.94 -6.62 -16.37
CA LYS A 303 16.29 -7.12 -16.08
C LYS A 303 17.29 -6.71 -17.17
N HIS A 304 16.91 -6.84 -18.44
CA HIS A 304 17.75 -6.44 -19.56
C HIS A 304 18.00 -4.92 -19.59
N VAL A 305 16.95 -4.10 -19.40
CA VAL A 305 17.06 -2.63 -19.35
C VAL A 305 17.99 -2.19 -18.21
N PHE A 306 17.84 -2.76 -17.01
CA PHE A 306 18.68 -2.44 -15.86
C PHE A 306 20.13 -2.89 -16.06
N ALA A 307 20.36 -4.11 -16.57
CA ALA A 307 21.71 -4.60 -16.86
C ALA A 307 22.44 -3.69 -17.87
N LYS A 308 21.75 -3.26 -18.93
CA LYS A 308 22.31 -2.34 -19.93
C LYS A 308 22.63 -0.96 -19.35
N ARG A 309 21.78 -0.43 -18.46
CA ARG A 309 22.05 0.84 -17.77
C ARG A 309 23.24 0.76 -16.82
N MET A 310 23.36 -0.31 -16.03
CA MET A 310 24.51 -0.47 -15.12
C MET A 310 25.82 -0.67 -15.89
N SER A 311 25.81 -1.40 -17.01
CA SER A 311 26.99 -1.52 -17.87
C SER A 311 27.42 -0.19 -18.50
N LEU A 312 26.50 0.75 -18.71
CA LEU A 312 26.81 2.08 -19.24
C LEU A 312 27.36 3.03 -18.16
N GLN A 313 26.99 2.85 -16.89
CA GLN A 313 27.57 3.62 -15.78
C GLN A 313 29.04 3.26 -15.53
N HIS A 314 29.44 2.00 -15.75
CA HIS A 314 30.85 1.57 -15.67
C HIS A 314 31.74 1.99 -16.85
N ILE A 315 31.22 2.73 -17.84
CA ILE A 315 32.01 3.28 -18.96
C ILE A 315 32.44 4.74 -18.68
N HIS A 316 31.95 5.34 -17.59
CA HIS A 316 32.25 6.72 -17.20
C HIS A 316 33.03 6.87 -15.89
N ASP A 317 33.56 5.76 -15.33
CA ASP A 317 34.52 5.76 -14.22
C ASP A 317 35.95 5.48 -14.72
#